data_AF-A0A3P9QDL0-F1
#
_entry.id   AF-A0A3P9QDL0-F1
#
_cell.length_a   1.000
_cell.length_b   1.000
_cell.length_c   1.000
_cell.angle_alpha   90.00
_cell.angle_beta   90.00
_cell.angle_gamma   90.00
#
_symmetry.space_group_name_H-M   'P 1'
#
loop_
_entity.id
_entity.type
_entity.pdbx_description
1 polymer ?
#
loop_
_entity_poly.entity_id
_entity_poly.type
_entity_poly.pdbx_seq_one_letter_code
_entity_poly.pdbx_strand_id
1 'polypeptide(L)'
;MSLVIPEKFQHILRVLNTNIDGRRKIAFAITAIKGVGRRYAHVVLRKADIDLNKRAGELTEEEVERVVTIMQNPRQYKIPDWFLNRQKDVKDGKYSQVLANGLDNKLREDLERLKKIRAHRGLRHFWGLRVRGQHTKTTGRRGRTVGVSKKK
;
A
#
# COMPACT_ATOMS: atom_id res chain seq x y z
N MET A 1 -3.82 -26.41 -12.27
CA MET A 1 -5.06 -26.61 -11.49
C MET A 1 -5.05 -28.07 -11.05
N SER A 2 -4.89 -28.33 -9.75
CA SER A 2 -4.94 -29.70 -9.24
C SER A 2 -6.39 -30.20 -9.21
N LEU A 3 -6.60 -31.48 -9.48
CA LEU A 3 -7.90 -32.15 -9.38
C LEU A 3 -8.38 -32.26 -7.92
N VAL A 4 -7.46 -32.20 -6.97
CA VAL A 4 -7.70 -32.34 -5.53
C VAL A 4 -7.21 -31.08 -4.81
N ILE A 5 -7.94 -30.67 -3.77
CA ILE A 5 -7.51 -29.60 -2.85
C ILE A 5 -6.23 -30.11 -2.14
N PRO A 6 -5.14 -29.33 -2.11
CA PRO A 6 -3.94 -29.75 -1.38
C PRO A 6 -4.28 -30.00 0.09
N GLU A 7 -3.72 -31.07 0.69
CA GLU A 7 -3.95 -31.38 2.11
C GLU A 7 -3.64 -30.20 3.04
N LYS A 8 -2.60 -29.41 2.71
CA LYS A 8 -2.15 -28.26 3.49
C LYS A 8 -2.60 -26.95 2.86
N PHE A 9 -3.92 -26.73 2.74
CA PHE A 9 -4.47 -25.47 2.27
C PHE A 9 -4.60 -24.43 3.40
N GLN A 10 -3.93 -23.30 3.27
CA GLN A 10 -4.05 -22.19 4.21
C GLN A 10 -5.20 -21.26 3.83
N HIS A 11 -6.27 -21.25 4.62
CA HIS A 11 -7.43 -20.37 4.36
C HIS A 11 -7.12 -18.88 4.61
N ILE A 12 -6.29 -18.58 5.60
CA ILE A 12 -5.92 -17.22 5.97
C ILE A 12 -4.41 -17.19 6.13
N LEU A 13 -3.75 -16.30 5.39
CA LEU A 13 -2.33 -16.03 5.54
C LEU A 13 -2.16 -14.69 6.25
N ARG A 14 -1.29 -14.63 7.26
CA ARG A 14 -0.96 -13.37 7.91
C ARG A 14 0.40 -12.89 7.42
N VAL A 15 0.41 -11.81 6.65
CA VAL A 15 1.62 -11.26 6.01
C VAL A 15 1.68 -9.76 6.27
N LEU A 16 2.84 -9.26 6.72
CA LEU A 16 3.09 -7.84 7.00
C LEU A 16 1.98 -7.18 7.83
N ASN A 17 1.54 -7.82 8.92
CA ASN A 17 0.46 -7.37 9.81
C ASN A 17 -0.93 -7.26 9.14
N THR A 18 -1.15 -7.92 8.02
CA THR A 18 -2.45 -7.98 7.34
C THR A 18 -2.91 -9.42 7.15
N ASN A 19 -4.22 -9.64 7.24
CA ASN A 19 -4.82 -10.94 6.95
C ASN A 19 -5.18 -11.00 5.46
N ILE A 20 -4.63 -11.97 4.76
CA ILE A 20 -4.81 -12.23 3.34
C ILE A 20 -5.73 -13.46 3.19
N ASP A 21 -6.68 -13.35 2.26
CA ASP A 21 -7.59 -14.46 1.92
C ASP A 21 -6.90 -15.47 0.99
N GLY A 22 -6.73 -16.70 1.48
CA GLY A 22 -6.11 -17.82 0.79
C GLY A 22 -6.90 -18.32 -0.42
N ARG A 23 -8.22 -18.06 -0.48
CA ARG A 23 -9.07 -18.50 -1.60
C ARG A 23 -8.82 -17.70 -2.87
N ARG A 24 -8.30 -16.48 -2.76
CA ARG A 24 -8.05 -15.62 -3.93
C ARG A 24 -6.78 -16.04 -4.65
N LYS A 25 -6.72 -15.78 -5.95
CA LYS A 25 -5.47 -15.90 -6.72
C LYS A 25 -4.40 -15.01 -6.11
N ILE A 26 -3.16 -15.51 -6.07
CA ILE A 26 -2.08 -14.87 -5.31
C ILE A 26 -1.84 -13.41 -5.71
N ALA A 27 -1.86 -13.10 -7.01
CA ALA A 27 -1.66 -11.75 -7.55
C ALA A 27 -2.66 -10.71 -7.02
N PHE A 28 -3.87 -11.14 -6.67
CA PHE A 28 -4.90 -10.27 -6.09
C PHE A 28 -4.94 -10.37 -4.58
N ALA A 29 -4.59 -11.52 -4.00
CA ALA A 29 -4.58 -11.73 -2.57
C ALA A 29 -3.60 -10.76 -1.88
N ILE A 30 -2.37 -10.63 -2.40
CA ILE A 30 -1.35 -9.75 -1.82
C ILE A 30 -1.65 -8.26 -1.96
N THR A 31 -2.62 -7.86 -2.80
CA THR A 31 -3.07 -6.47 -2.90
C THR A 31 -3.84 -5.99 -1.67
N ALA A 32 -4.20 -6.89 -0.76
CA ALA A 32 -4.73 -6.53 0.55
C ALA A 32 -3.70 -5.75 1.40
N ILE A 33 -2.40 -5.95 1.15
CA ILE A 33 -1.33 -5.23 1.83
C ILE A 33 -1.28 -3.79 1.30
N LYS A 34 -1.40 -2.80 2.19
CA LYS A 34 -1.24 -1.39 1.81
C LYS A 34 0.15 -1.14 1.20
N GLY A 35 0.18 -0.40 0.10
CA GLY A 35 1.41 -0.16 -0.67
C GLY A 35 1.67 -1.20 -1.77
N VAL A 36 0.87 -2.27 -1.86
CA VAL A 36 0.98 -3.28 -2.92
C VAL A 36 -0.18 -3.14 -3.89
N GLY A 37 0.08 -2.58 -5.06
CA GLY A 37 -0.88 -2.55 -6.17
C GLY A 37 -0.83 -3.83 -7.02
N ARG A 38 -1.82 -4.02 -7.90
CA ARG A 38 -1.84 -5.14 -8.87
C ARG A 38 -0.53 -5.23 -9.66
N ARG A 39 -0.06 -4.12 -10.23
CA ARG A 39 1.17 -4.10 -11.03
C ARG A 39 2.39 -4.51 -10.21
N TYR A 40 2.50 -4.04 -8.97
CA TYR A 40 3.60 -4.38 -8.08
C TYR A 40 3.56 -5.86 -7.68
N ALA A 41 2.37 -6.35 -7.31
CA ALA A 41 2.11 -7.76 -7.03
C ALA A 41 2.57 -8.67 -8.18
N HIS A 42 2.20 -8.35 -9.42
CA HIS A 42 2.62 -9.10 -10.60
C HIS A 42 4.14 -9.10 -10.81
N VAL A 43 4.81 -7.96 -10.63
CA VAL A 43 6.27 -7.87 -10.78
C VAL A 43 6.98 -8.69 -9.71
N VAL A 44 6.56 -8.57 -8.45
CA VAL A 44 7.13 -9.32 -7.32
C VAL A 44 6.97 -10.82 -7.54
N LEU A 45 5.77 -11.29 -7.91
CA LEU A 45 5.52 -12.72 -8.13
C LEU A 45 6.32 -13.29 -9.30
N ARG A 46 6.51 -12.51 -10.36
CA ARG A 46 7.40 -12.87 -11.48
C ARG A 46 8.87 -12.92 -11.09
N LYS A 47 9.30 -12.08 -10.12
CA LYS A 47 10.67 -12.13 -9.58
C LYS A 47 10.86 -13.23 -8.55
N ALA A 48 9.78 -13.66 -7.92
CA ALA A 48 9.75 -14.77 -6.98
C ALA A 48 9.58 -16.14 -7.68
N ASP A 49 9.48 -16.16 -9.02
CA ASP A 49 9.23 -17.36 -9.83
C ASP A 49 8.01 -18.18 -9.34
N ILE A 50 6.94 -17.49 -8.96
CA ILE A 50 5.67 -18.11 -8.52
C ILE A 50 4.64 -18.01 -9.65
N ASP A 51 3.94 -19.11 -9.92
CA ASP A 51 2.83 -19.11 -10.87
C ASP A 51 1.68 -18.22 -10.37
N LEU A 52 1.25 -17.32 -11.24
CA LEU A 52 0.19 -16.34 -11.01
C LEU A 52 -1.20 -16.98 -10.91
N ASN A 53 -1.37 -18.19 -11.43
CA ASN A 53 -2.63 -18.91 -11.37
C ASN A 53 -2.84 -19.66 -10.05
N LYS A 54 -1.79 -19.86 -9.26
CA LYS A 54 -1.89 -20.44 -7.91
C LYS A 54 -2.78 -19.58 -7.02
N ARG A 55 -3.47 -20.24 -6.08
CA ARG A 55 -4.18 -19.54 -4.99
C ARG A 55 -3.22 -19.21 -3.88
N ALA A 56 -3.52 -18.17 -3.11
CA ALA A 56 -2.66 -17.77 -1.99
C ALA A 56 -2.56 -18.85 -0.90
N GLY A 57 -3.62 -19.63 -0.70
CA GLY A 57 -3.65 -20.74 0.25
C GLY A 57 -2.87 -21.98 -0.17
N GLU A 58 -2.40 -22.03 -1.42
CA GLU A 58 -1.57 -23.11 -1.96
C GLU A 58 -0.06 -22.81 -1.79
N LEU A 59 0.30 -21.62 -1.28
CA LEU A 59 1.70 -21.26 -1.10
C LEU A 59 2.34 -22.02 0.05
N THR A 60 3.60 -22.39 -0.14
CA THR A 60 4.45 -22.89 0.95
C THR A 60 4.97 -21.72 1.80
N GLU A 61 5.37 -22.01 3.04
CA GLU A 61 5.94 -20.98 3.94
C GLU A 61 7.23 -20.37 3.35
N GLU A 62 8.03 -21.16 2.62
CA GLU A 62 9.22 -20.69 1.91
C GLU A 62 8.87 -19.73 0.76
N GLU A 63 7.82 -20.04 -0.03
CA GLU A 63 7.33 -19.15 -1.08
C GLU A 63 6.82 -17.82 -0.49
N VAL A 64 6.15 -17.88 0.66
CA VAL A 64 5.67 -16.68 1.38
C VAL A 64 6.84 -15.81 1.83
N GLU A 65 7.86 -16.39 2.46
CA GLU A 65 9.04 -15.65 2.93
C GLU A 65 9.81 -15.03 1.75
N ARG A 66 9.94 -15.76 0.64
CA ARG A 66 10.54 -15.23 -0.59
C ARG A 66 9.76 -14.03 -1.14
N VAL A 67 8.44 -14.06 -1.13
CA VAL A 67 7.62 -12.92 -1.53
C VAL A 67 7.83 -11.73 -0.58
N VAL A 68 7.86 -11.96 0.74
CA VAL A 68 8.06 -10.91 1.73
C VAL A 68 9.41 -10.23 1.58
N THR A 69 10.48 -11.01 1.42
CA THR A 69 11.86 -10.48 1.25
C THR A 69 11.99 -9.65 -0.02
N ILE A 70 11.44 -10.10 -1.15
CA ILE A 70 11.41 -9.34 -2.41
C ILE A 70 10.60 -8.06 -2.27
N MET A 71 9.47 -8.11 -1.56
CA MET A 71 8.62 -6.94 -1.33
C MET A 71 9.31 -5.87 -0.49
N GLN A 72 10.03 -6.27 0.56
CA GLN A 72 10.76 -5.35 1.44
C GLN A 72 12.00 -4.77 0.76
N ASN A 73 12.71 -5.58 -0.05
CA ASN A 73 13.99 -5.21 -0.67
C ASN A 73 13.93 -5.22 -2.22
N PRO A 74 13.03 -4.46 -2.86
CA PRO A 74 12.79 -4.56 -4.31
C PRO A 74 14.03 -4.25 -5.17
N ARG A 75 14.91 -3.37 -4.69
CA ARG A 75 16.11 -2.93 -5.41
C ARG A 75 17.13 -4.06 -5.57
N GLN A 76 17.24 -4.95 -4.58
CA GLN A 76 18.14 -6.10 -4.63
C GLN A 76 17.72 -7.10 -5.73
N TYR A 77 16.41 -7.20 -5.99
CA TYR A 77 15.82 -8.10 -6.99
C TYR A 77 15.61 -7.43 -8.36
N LYS A 78 16.40 -6.39 -8.67
CA LYS A 78 16.40 -5.69 -9.97
C LYS A 78 15.04 -5.07 -10.34
N ILE A 79 14.25 -4.63 -9.35
CA ILE A 79 13.07 -3.78 -9.62
C ILE A 79 13.55 -2.33 -9.78
N PRO A 80 13.18 -1.65 -10.88
CA PRO A 80 13.67 -0.29 -11.15
C PRO A 80 13.21 0.76 -10.13
N ASP A 81 14.05 1.77 -9.88
CA ASP A 81 13.78 2.85 -8.92
C ASP A 81 12.53 3.68 -9.30
N TRP A 82 12.26 3.85 -10.61
CA TRP A 82 11.06 4.56 -11.11
C TRP A 82 9.75 3.84 -10.77
N PHE A 83 9.79 2.56 -10.41
CA PHE A 83 8.62 1.76 -10.08
C PHE A 83 8.21 1.85 -8.60
N LEU A 84 9.12 2.33 -7.75
CA LEU A 84 8.90 2.37 -6.31
C LEU A 84 7.91 3.49 -5.92
N ASN A 85 7.15 3.28 -4.86
CA ASN A 85 6.09 4.20 -4.45
C ASN A 85 6.61 5.46 -3.72
N ARG A 86 7.78 5.42 -3.09
CA ARG A 86 8.42 6.56 -2.43
C ARG A 86 9.80 6.79 -3.03
N GLN A 87 9.84 7.70 -4.00
CA GLN A 87 11.06 8.07 -4.71
C GLN A 87 11.63 9.34 -4.08
N LYS A 88 12.94 9.37 -3.84
CA LYS A 88 13.68 10.50 -3.27
C LYS A 88 12.98 11.11 -2.04
N ASP A 89 12.96 10.35 -0.93
CA ASP A 89 12.31 10.80 0.30
C ASP A 89 12.88 12.16 0.78
N VAL A 90 12.03 13.04 1.29
CA VAL A 90 12.41 14.41 1.70
C VAL A 90 13.37 14.40 2.90
N LYS A 91 13.30 13.37 3.75
CA LYS A 91 14.20 13.22 4.91
C LYS A 91 15.53 12.58 4.53
N ASP A 92 15.45 11.38 3.92
CA ASP A 92 16.61 10.52 3.76
C ASP A 92 17.19 10.52 2.33
N GLY A 93 16.48 11.10 1.36
CA GLY A 93 16.85 11.09 -0.07
C GLY A 93 16.76 9.73 -0.76
N LYS A 94 16.46 8.66 -0.01
CA LYS A 94 16.44 7.27 -0.49
C LYS A 94 15.19 6.96 -1.31
N TYR A 95 15.31 5.93 -2.14
CA TYR A 95 14.21 5.31 -2.88
C TYR A 95 13.79 4.03 -2.15
N SER A 96 12.51 3.92 -1.84
CA SER A 96 11.98 2.76 -1.11
C SER A 96 10.56 2.41 -1.55
N GLN A 97 10.22 1.12 -1.42
CA GLN A 97 8.83 0.69 -1.40
C GLN A 97 8.36 0.67 0.05
N VAL A 98 7.47 1.59 0.41
CA VAL A 98 6.89 1.62 1.75
C VAL A 98 5.62 0.76 1.78
N LEU A 99 5.53 -0.14 2.75
CA LEU A 99 4.48 -1.16 2.85
C LEU A 99 3.76 -1.08 4.20
N ALA A 100 2.53 -1.61 4.23
CA ALA A 100 1.70 -1.80 5.43
C ALA A 100 1.62 -0.53 6.30
N ASN A 101 1.88 -0.66 7.60
CA ASN A 101 1.80 0.43 8.58
C ASN A 101 2.80 1.56 8.30
N GLY A 102 3.96 1.22 7.71
CA GLY A 102 4.97 2.22 7.35
C GLY A 102 4.42 3.26 6.36
N LEU A 103 3.49 2.87 5.49
CA LEU A 103 2.89 3.77 4.51
C LEU A 103 1.98 4.80 5.17
N ASP A 104 1.17 4.35 6.13
CA ASP A 104 0.28 5.22 6.90
C ASP A 104 1.09 6.22 7.76
N ASN A 105 2.16 5.75 8.40
CA ASN A 105 3.06 6.59 9.19
C ASN A 105 3.73 7.66 8.33
N LYS A 106 4.28 7.28 7.17
CA LYS A 106 4.90 8.22 6.24
C LYS A 106 3.90 9.25 5.72
N LEU A 107 2.67 8.85 5.39
CA LEU A 107 1.61 9.79 5.01
C LEU A 107 1.29 10.78 6.12
N ARG A 108 1.18 10.31 7.37
CA ARG A 108 0.91 11.15 8.53
C ARG A 108 2.01 12.19 8.74
N GLU A 109 3.27 11.75 8.75
CA GLU A 109 4.43 12.65 8.89
C GLU A 109 4.48 13.71 7.78
N ASP A 110 4.21 13.31 6.53
CA ASP A 110 4.17 14.23 5.39
C ASP A 110 3.07 15.30 5.57
N LEU A 111 1.90 14.91 6.06
CA LEU A 111 0.80 15.83 6.34
C LEU A 111 1.09 16.74 7.54
N GLU A 112 1.65 16.21 8.62
CA GLU A 112 2.03 16.97 9.81
C GLU A 112 3.11 18.00 9.48
N ARG A 113 4.11 17.64 8.65
CA ARG A 113 5.10 18.58 8.13
C ARG A 113 4.44 19.75 7.40
N LEU A 114 3.50 19.47 6.49
CA LEU A 114 2.78 20.51 5.74
C LEU A 114 1.92 21.40 6.64
N LYS A 115 1.32 20.83 7.70
CA LYS A 115 0.54 21.57 8.70
C LYS A 115 1.44 22.48 9.54
N LYS A 116 2.61 22.00 9.96
CA LYS A 116 3.57 22.75 10.79
C LYS A 116 4.08 24.01 10.08
N ILE A 117 4.42 23.90 8.79
CA ILE A 117 4.85 25.06 7.98
C ILE A 117 3.69 25.95 7.50
N ARG A 118 2.43 25.60 7.84
CA ARG A 118 1.20 26.29 7.39
C ARG A 118 1.08 26.46 5.86
N ALA A 119 1.59 25.50 5.10
CA ALA A 119 1.39 25.49 3.65
C ALA A 119 -0.11 25.36 3.33
N HIS A 120 -0.58 25.97 2.23
CA HIS A 120 -2.00 25.95 1.85
C HIS A 120 -2.60 24.52 1.80
N ARG A 121 -1.85 23.55 1.25
CA ARG A 121 -2.25 22.13 1.27
C ARG A 121 -2.39 21.58 2.68
N GLY A 122 -1.46 21.91 3.58
CA GLY A 122 -1.48 21.50 4.98
C GLY A 122 -2.68 22.07 5.74
N LEU A 123 -2.98 23.35 5.54
CA LEU A 123 -4.15 24.02 6.12
C LEU A 123 -5.46 23.40 5.61
N ARG A 124 -5.59 23.12 4.30
CA ARG A 124 -6.76 22.41 3.76
C ARG A 124 -6.94 21.02 4.36
N HIS A 125 -5.85 20.27 4.55
CA HIS A 125 -5.89 19.00 5.27
C HIS A 125 -6.23 19.15 6.76
N PHE A 126 -5.84 20.25 7.41
CA PHE A 126 -6.22 20.55 8.79
C PHE A 126 -7.72 20.84 8.91
N TRP A 127 -8.30 21.59 7.97
CA TRP A 127 -9.74 21.91 7.93
C TRP A 127 -10.62 20.83 7.30
N GLY A 128 -10.04 19.74 6.77
CA GLY A 128 -10.80 18.66 6.11
C GLY A 128 -11.37 19.04 4.75
N LEU A 129 -10.83 20.07 4.08
CA LEU A 129 -11.23 20.46 2.72
C LEU A 129 -10.59 19.54 1.68
N ARG A 130 -11.17 19.50 0.47
CA ARG A 130 -10.48 18.94 -0.71
C ARG A 130 -9.17 19.70 -0.95
N VAL A 131 -8.16 19.13 -1.62
CA VAL A 131 -6.79 19.70 -1.62
C VAL A 131 -6.28 20.07 -3.01
N ARG A 132 -6.80 19.46 -4.08
CA ARG A 132 -6.27 19.60 -5.45
C ARG A 132 -7.00 20.67 -6.28
N GLY A 133 -7.32 21.82 -5.66
CA GLY A 133 -7.95 22.94 -6.37
C GLY A 133 -9.45 22.79 -6.68
N GLN A 134 -10.12 21.76 -6.17
CA GLN A 134 -11.57 21.64 -6.33
C GLN A 134 -12.32 22.83 -5.69
N HIS A 135 -13.45 23.21 -6.30
CA HIS A 135 -14.35 24.25 -5.83
C HIS A 135 -14.85 23.95 -4.41
N THR A 136 -14.66 24.88 -3.48
CA THR A 136 -15.00 24.72 -2.05
C THR A 136 -16.50 24.81 -1.78
N LYS A 137 -17.27 25.47 -2.64
CA LYS A 137 -18.73 25.62 -2.49
C LYS A 137 -19.49 24.34 -2.87
N THR A 138 -19.11 23.66 -3.94
CA THR A 138 -19.91 22.56 -4.52
C THR A 138 -19.40 21.17 -4.16
N THR A 139 -18.15 21.02 -3.72
CA THR A 139 -17.55 19.71 -3.46
C THR A 139 -17.61 19.31 -1.98
N GLY A 140 -17.62 17.99 -1.72
CA GLY A 140 -17.62 17.47 -0.34
C GLY A 140 -18.99 17.39 0.34
N ARG A 141 -20.09 17.36 -0.43
CA ARG A 141 -21.47 17.35 0.08
C ARG A 141 -21.95 16.01 0.66
N ARG A 142 -21.26 14.91 0.36
CA ARG A 142 -21.51 13.58 0.94
C ARG A 142 -20.41 13.29 1.97
N GLY A 143 -20.73 13.38 3.26
CA GLY A 143 -19.79 13.20 4.38
C GLY A 143 -20.08 14.12 5.57
N ARG A 144 -19.14 14.21 6.52
CA ARG A 144 -19.23 15.16 7.64
C ARG A 144 -19.29 16.59 7.10
N THR A 145 -20.28 17.36 7.56
CA THR A 145 -20.39 18.79 7.27
C THR A 145 -19.10 19.49 7.72
N VAL A 146 -18.41 20.14 6.79
CA VAL A 146 -17.26 20.99 7.13
C VAL A 146 -17.81 22.18 7.92
N GLY A 147 -17.62 22.17 9.23
CA GLY A 147 -18.13 23.21 10.11
C GLY A 147 -17.54 24.58 9.77
N VAL A 148 -18.35 25.63 9.89
CA VAL A 148 -17.87 27.01 9.78
C VAL A 148 -17.27 27.41 11.12
N SER A 149 -15.95 27.56 11.18
CA SER A 149 -15.30 28.18 12.34
C SER A 149 -15.36 29.70 12.16
N LYS A 150 -16.23 30.38 12.94
CA LYS A 150 -16.16 31.83 13.11
C LYS A 150 -15.19 32.11 14.27
N LYS A 151 -14.23 33.00 14.06
CA LYS A 151 -13.55 33.66 15.18
C LYS A 151 -14.59 34.55 15.87
N LYS A 152 -14.74 34.39 17.19
CA LYS A 152 -15.39 35.40 18.04
C LYS A 152 -14.51 36.64 18.09
#